data_AF-A0A355C590-F1
#
_entry.id   AF-A0A355C590-F1
#
_cell.length_a   1.000
_cell.length_b   1.000
_cell.length_c   1.000
_cell.angle_alpha   90.00
_cell.angle_beta   90.00
_cell.angle_gamma   90.00
#
_symmetry.space_group_name_H-M   'P 1'
#
loop_
_entity.id
_entity.type
_entity.pdbx_description
1 polymer ?
#
loop_
_entity_poly.entity_id
_entity_poly.type
_entity_poly.pdbx_seq_one_letter_code
_entity_poly.pdbx_strand_id
1 'polypeptide(L)'
;MLTDIDCDADITDDSPASSPTAHLLDELQLFGWRPNGEEPDPRPLPDPACAEGAVIDMVDALIATLSDTRLEADLESLLWSLVYLFHRHLGVIDRALDRNEQRQRDS
;
A
#
# COMPACT_ATOMS: atom_id res chain seq x y z
N MET A 1 -28.36 69.18 -10.88
CA MET A 1 -27.94 68.65 -9.56
C MET A 1 -28.52 67.25 -9.49
N LEU A 2 -27.83 66.27 -10.08
CA LEU A 2 -26.76 65.43 -9.53
C LEU A 2 -27.35 64.08 -9.08
N THR A 3 -27.18 63.10 -9.99
CA THR A 3 -27.02 61.63 -9.87
C THR A 3 -28.17 60.76 -9.34
N ASP A 4 -28.76 60.04 -10.29
CA ASP A 4 -28.87 58.57 -10.36
C ASP A 4 -28.13 57.81 -9.24
N ILE A 5 -28.88 56.99 -8.51
CA ILE A 5 -28.34 55.87 -7.73
C ILE A 5 -28.83 54.63 -8.46
N ASP A 6 -28.07 54.22 -9.49
CA ASP A 6 -28.12 52.86 -10.01
C ASP A 6 -27.57 51.95 -8.91
N CYS A 7 -28.47 51.23 -8.23
CA CYS A 7 -28.10 50.05 -7.46
C CYS A 7 -27.95 48.87 -8.44
N ASP A 8 -26.98 48.97 -9.34
CA ASP A 8 -26.35 47.79 -9.91
C ASP A 8 -25.51 47.19 -8.77
N ALA A 9 -26.19 46.45 -7.90
CA ALA A 9 -25.52 45.49 -7.04
C ALA A 9 -25.01 44.40 -7.98
N ASP A 10 -23.88 44.70 -8.62
CA ASP A 10 -22.94 43.72 -9.10
C ASP A 10 -22.60 42.88 -7.86
N ILE A 11 -23.40 41.83 -7.64
CA ILE A 11 -22.95 40.67 -6.90
C ILE A 11 -21.88 40.09 -7.81
N THR A 12 -20.71 40.74 -7.79
CA THR A 12 -19.47 40.09 -8.13
C THR A 12 -19.49 38.86 -7.25
N ASP A 13 -19.73 37.72 -7.90
CA ASP A 13 -19.32 36.43 -7.41
C ASP A 13 -17.80 36.48 -7.30
N ASP A 14 -17.31 37.24 -6.32
CA ASP A 14 -15.95 37.19 -5.80
C ASP A 14 -15.89 35.94 -4.93
N SER A 15 -16.22 34.80 -5.54
CA SER A 15 -15.76 33.52 -5.08
C SER A 15 -14.24 33.67 -5.04
N PRO A 16 -13.63 33.73 -3.85
CA PRO A 16 -12.21 34.02 -3.73
C PRO A 16 -11.50 32.99 -4.59
N ALA A 17 -10.72 33.45 -5.58
CA ALA A 17 -9.92 32.58 -6.42
C ALA A 17 -9.19 31.60 -5.51
N SER A 18 -9.54 30.31 -5.66
CA SER A 18 -9.11 29.27 -4.73
C SER A 18 -7.61 29.40 -4.49
N SER A 19 -7.21 29.52 -3.22
CA SER A 19 -5.80 29.62 -2.86
C SER A 19 -5.03 28.47 -3.50
N PRO A 20 -3.78 28.66 -3.94
CA PRO A 20 -2.95 27.56 -4.44
C PRO A 20 -2.93 26.34 -3.49
N THR A 21 -3.02 26.58 -2.18
CA THR A 21 -3.15 25.51 -1.17
C THR A 21 -4.51 24.82 -1.22
N ALA A 22 -5.60 25.55 -1.43
CA ALA A 22 -6.95 24.99 -1.56
C ALA A 22 -7.08 24.15 -2.84
N HIS A 23 -6.47 24.60 -3.95
CA HIS A 23 -6.38 23.81 -5.17
C HIS A 23 -5.59 22.50 -4.98
N LEU A 24 -4.45 22.56 -4.29
CA LEU A 24 -3.66 21.36 -3.96
C LEU A 24 -4.41 20.39 -3.04
N LEU A 25 -5.21 20.91 -2.09
CA LEU A 25 -6.05 20.09 -1.21
C LEU A 25 -7.19 19.42 -1.99
N ASP A 26 -7.81 20.12 -2.94
CA ASP A 26 -8.80 19.55 -3.86
C ASP A 26 -8.20 18.43 -4.71
N GLU A 27 -6.99 18.63 -5.25
CA GLU A 27 -6.27 17.60 -5.99
C GLU A 27 -5.92 16.39 -5.10
N LEU A 28 -5.44 16.59 -3.88
CA LEU A 28 -5.18 15.50 -2.94
C LEU A 28 -6.46 14.80 -2.48
N GLN A 29 -7.59 15.50 -2.41
CA GLN A 29 -8.88 14.92 -2.06
C GLN A 29 -9.48 14.13 -3.22
N LEU A 30 -9.29 14.59 -4.47
CA LEU A 30 -9.79 13.95 -5.68
C LEU A 30 -8.90 12.78 -6.13
N PHE A 31 -7.58 12.94 -6.04
CA PHE A 31 -6.60 11.95 -6.51
C PHE A 31 -5.99 11.11 -5.40
N GLY A 32 -6.01 11.54 -4.14
CA GLY A 32 -5.62 10.74 -2.96
C GLY A 32 -4.19 10.22 -2.98
N TRP A 33 -3.39 10.47 -1.94
CA TRP A 33 -2.14 9.74 -1.81
C TRP A 33 -2.41 8.23 -1.67
N ARG A 34 -2.13 7.47 -2.73
CA ARG A 34 -2.12 6.00 -2.72
C ARG A 34 -0.67 5.56 -2.58
N PRO A 35 -0.28 4.92 -1.46
CA PRO A 35 1.00 4.22 -1.43
C PRO A 35 0.98 3.19 -2.55
N ASN A 36 1.86 3.37 -3.54
CA ASN A 36 2.00 2.58 -4.77
C ASN A 36 0.77 2.69 -5.72
N GLY A 37 0.48 3.91 -6.20
CA GLY A 37 -0.46 4.17 -7.30
C GLY A 37 0.03 3.60 -8.65
N GLU A 38 0.01 4.41 -9.71
CA GLU A 38 0.53 4.03 -11.05
C GLU A 38 2.06 3.91 -11.09
N GLU A 39 2.76 4.55 -10.14
CA GLU A 39 4.23 4.56 -10.11
C GLU A 39 4.77 3.33 -9.34
N PRO A 40 5.77 2.61 -9.88
CA PRO A 40 6.44 1.52 -9.18
C PRO A 40 7.03 1.98 -7.84
N ASP A 41 6.92 1.13 -6.81
CA ASP A 41 7.60 1.35 -5.53
C ASP A 41 9.12 1.43 -5.77
N PRO A 42 9.79 2.55 -5.44
CA PRO A 42 11.20 2.74 -5.77
C PRO A 42 12.15 1.98 -4.84
N ARG A 43 11.64 1.34 -3.77
CA ARG A 43 12.48 0.59 -2.84
C ARG A 43 12.99 -0.69 -3.49
N PRO A 44 14.30 -1.02 -3.35
CA PRO A 44 14.83 -2.26 -3.89
C PRO A 44 14.22 -3.46 -3.16
N LEU A 45 14.12 -4.57 -3.89
CA LEU A 45 13.84 -5.86 -3.27
C LEU A 45 15.00 -6.27 -2.35
N PRO A 46 14.73 -7.07 -1.31
CA PRO A 46 15.78 -7.65 -0.49
C PRO A 46 16.79 -8.45 -1.34
N ASP A 47 18.06 -8.44 -0.95
CA ASP A 47 19.07 -9.31 -1.56
C ASP A 47 18.64 -10.79 -1.40
N PRO A 48 18.62 -11.60 -2.48
CA PRO A 48 18.10 -12.96 -2.42
C PRO A 48 18.83 -13.86 -1.42
N ALA A 49 20.16 -13.75 -1.34
CA ALA A 49 20.95 -14.56 -0.42
C ALA A 49 20.72 -14.12 1.04
N CYS A 50 20.59 -12.82 1.27
CA CYS A 50 20.22 -12.29 2.58
C CYS A 50 18.81 -12.74 3.00
N ALA A 51 17.85 -12.73 2.09
CA ALA A 51 16.49 -13.19 2.36
C ALA A 51 16.44 -14.70 2.65
N GLU A 52 17.18 -15.52 1.89
CA GLU A 52 17.31 -16.95 2.14
C GLU A 52 17.91 -17.23 3.52
N GLY A 53 19.00 -16.54 3.86
CA GLY A 53 19.63 -16.64 5.18
C GLY A 53 18.67 -16.26 6.31
N ALA A 54 17.92 -15.18 6.17
CA ALA A 54 16.94 -14.77 7.17
C ALA A 54 15.83 -15.82 7.40
N VAL A 55 15.41 -16.54 6.36
CA VAL A 55 14.43 -17.63 6.49
C VAL A 55 15.04 -18.82 7.24
N ILE A 56 16.30 -19.16 6.94
CA ILE A 56 17.05 -20.21 7.67
C ILE A 56 17.15 -19.83 9.14
N ASP A 57 17.53 -18.59 9.45
CA ASP A 57 17.64 -18.09 10.82
C ASP A 57 16.31 -18.16 11.59
N MET A 58 15.17 -17.91 10.92
CA MET A 58 13.85 -18.06 11.53
C MET A 58 13.55 -19.51 11.91
N VAL A 59 13.88 -20.46 11.02
CA VAL A 59 13.72 -21.90 11.26
C VAL A 59 14.64 -22.35 12.39
N ASP A 60 15.91 -21.94 12.36
CA ASP A 60 16.90 -22.28 13.37
C ASP A 60 16.53 -21.71 14.74
N ALA A 61 15.96 -20.50 14.80
CA ALA A 61 15.47 -19.93 16.04
C ALA A 61 14.33 -20.76 16.65
N LEU A 62 13.40 -21.28 15.84
CA LEU A 62 12.32 -22.16 16.33
C LEU A 62 12.89 -23.48 16.85
N ILE A 63 13.83 -24.09 16.12
CA ILE A 63 14.48 -25.33 16.54
C ILE A 63 15.24 -25.10 17.85
N ALA A 64 16.11 -24.09 17.89
CA ALA A 64 16.99 -23.81 19.03
C ALA A 64 16.24 -23.47 20.33
N THR A 65 15.04 -22.88 20.23
CA THR A 65 14.27 -22.45 21.41
C THR A 65 13.29 -23.51 21.92
N LEU A 66 12.84 -24.43 21.07
CA LEU A 66 11.78 -25.38 21.42
C LEU A 66 12.25 -26.84 21.52
N SER A 67 13.37 -27.19 20.90
CA SER A 67 13.96 -28.54 21.02
C SER A 67 14.35 -28.83 22.47
N ASP A 68 14.18 -30.08 22.91
CA ASP A 68 14.45 -30.52 24.29
C ASP A 68 13.64 -29.75 25.36
N THR A 69 12.54 -29.11 24.97
CA THR A 69 11.62 -28.44 25.89
C THR A 69 10.28 -29.15 25.96
N ARG A 70 9.42 -28.74 26.90
CA ARG A 70 8.03 -29.23 26.97
C ARG A 70 7.19 -28.87 25.73
N LEU A 71 7.68 -27.98 24.87
CA LEU A 71 7.00 -27.52 23.66
C LEU A 71 7.50 -28.22 22.39
N GLU A 72 8.45 -29.17 22.49
CA GLU A 72 9.01 -29.86 21.33
C GLU A 72 7.94 -30.60 20.51
N ALA A 73 6.89 -31.11 21.16
CA ALA A 73 5.77 -31.77 20.48
C ALA A 73 5.03 -30.84 19.50
N ASP A 74 5.09 -29.51 19.70
CA ASP A 74 4.46 -28.53 18.82
C ASP A 74 5.40 -28.06 17.69
N LEU A 75 6.70 -28.36 17.77
CA LEU A 75 7.73 -27.85 16.86
C LEU A 75 7.46 -28.21 15.39
N GLU A 76 7.09 -29.46 15.11
CA GLU A 76 6.78 -29.91 13.73
C GLU A 76 5.63 -29.09 13.12
N SER A 77 4.56 -28.88 13.89
CA SER A 77 3.40 -28.11 13.43
C SER A 77 3.74 -26.64 13.19
N LEU A 78 4.59 -26.06 14.03
CA LEU A 78 5.04 -24.67 13.88
C LEU A 78 5.94 -24.48 12.67
N LEU A 79 6.90 -25.38 12.45
CA LEU A 79 7.76 -25.38 11.27
C LEU A 79 6.94 -25.53 9.98
N TRP A 80 5.96 -26.44 9.98
CA TRP A 80 5.07 -26.59 8.83
C TRP A 80 4.21 -25.34 8.59
N SER A 81 3.72 -24.72 9.67
CA SER A 81 2.94 -23.48 9.58
C SER A 81 3.75 -22.34 8.98
N LEU A 82 5.06 -22.25 9.29
CA LEU A 82 5.95 -21.26 8.71
C LEU A 82 6.07 -21.45 7.19
N VAL A 83 6.30 -22.67 6.70
CA VAL A 83 6.35 -22.99 5.26
C VAL A 83 5.00 -22.71 4.58
N TYR A 84 3.90 -23.08 5.25
CA TYR A 84 2.55 -22.87 4.75
C TYR A 84 2.24 -21.38 4.50
N LEU A 85 2.76 -20.46 5.33
CA LEU A 85 2.58 -19.02 5.14
C LEU A 85 3.15 -18.53 3.79
N PHE A 86 4.32 -19.01 3.40
CA PHE A 86 4.94 -18.64 2.11
C PHE A 86 4.10 -19.13 0.94
N HIS A 87 3.68 -20.41 0.95
CA HIS A 87 2.82 -20.94 -0.11
C HIS A 87 1.49 -20.18 -0.22
N ARG A 88 0.86 -19.87 0.92
CA ARG A 88 -0.38 -19.10 0.94
C ARG A 88 -0.17 -17.71 0.34
N HIS A 89 0.92 -17.03 0.68
CA HIS A 89 1.19 -15.69 0.21
C HIS A 89 1.49 -15.66 -1.29
N LEU A 90 2.27 -16.62 -1.79
CA LEU A 90 2.51 -16.80 -3.23
C LEU A 90 1.20 -16.95 -4.00
N GLY A 91 0.27 -17.77 -3.51
CA GLY A 91 -1.05 -17.90 -4.14
C GLY A 91 -1.91 -16.63 -4.11
N VAL A 92 -1.68 -15.71 -3.17
CA VAL A 92 -2.36 -14.39 -3.15
C VAL A 92 -1.77 -13.48 -4.22
N ILE A 93 -0.45 -13.44 -4.35
CA ILE A 93 0.28 -12.66 -5.36
C ILE A 93 -0.10 -13.15 -6.76
N ASP A 94 -0.07 -14.45 -6.98
CA ASP A 94 -0.40 -15.08 -8.27
C ASP A 94 -1.80 -14.67 -8.76
N ARG A 95 -2.82 -14.82 -7.90
CA ARG A 95 -4.16 -14.34 -8.22
C ARG A 95 -4.24 -12.83 -8.45
N ALA A 96 -3.39 -12.03 -7.80
CA ALA A 96 -3.35 -10.58 -8.02
C ALA A 96 -2.75 -10.23 -9.38
N LEU A 97 -1.72 -10.96 -9.81
CA LEU A 97 -1.14 -10.88 -11.14
C LEU A 97 -2.15 -11.29 -12.21
N ASP A 98 -2.86 -12.41 -12.03
CA ASP A 98 -3.92 -12.83 -12.96
C ASP A 98 -4.99 -11.75 -13.14
N ARG A 99 -5.45 -11.15 -12.03
CA ARG A 99 -6.43 -10.05 -12.07
C ARG A 99 -5.87 -8.79 -12.72
N ASN A 100 -4.56 -8.56 -12.66
CA ASN A 100 -3.92 -7.43 -13.29
C ASN A 100 -3.80 -7.68 -14.81
N GLU A 101 -3.35 -8.87 -15.21
CA GLU A 101 -3.27 -9.29 -16.61
C GLU A 101 -4.64 -9.20 -17.32
N GLN A 102 -5.71 -9.68 -16.68
CA GLN A 102 -7.06 -9.61 -17.25
C GLN A 102 -7.51 -8.15 -17.48
N ARG A 103 -7.24 -7.24 -16.54
CA ARG A 103 -7.57 -5.81 -16.71
C ARG A 103 -6.79 -5.17 -17.85
N GLN A 104 -5.52 -5.55 -18.05
CA GLN A 104 -4.72 -5.04 -19.16
C GLN A 104 -5.25 -5.56 -20.52
N ARG A 105 -5.75 -6.80 -20.58
CA ARG A 105 -6.34 -7.38 -21.80
C ARG A 105 -7.67 -6.73 -22.19
N ASP A 106 -8.45 -6.30 -21.21
CA ASP A 106 -9.80 -5.74 -21.42
C ASP A 106 -9.78 -4.21 -21.66
N SER A 107 -8.61 -3.58 -21.72
CA SER A 107 -8.39 -2.13 -21.90
C SER A 107 -7.89 -1.77 -23.29
#